data_AF-A0A3D5A9L0-F1
#
_entry.id   AF-A0A3D5A9L0-F1
#
_cell.length_a   1.000
_cell.length_b   1.000
_cell.length_c   1.000
_cell.angle_alpha   90.00
_cell.angle_beta   90.00
_cell.angle_gamma   90.00
#
_symmetry.space_group_name_H-M   'P 1'
#
loop_
_entity.id
_entity.type
_entity.pdbx_description
1 polymer ?
#
loop_
_entity_poly.entity_id
_entity_poly.type
_entity_poly.pdbx_seq_one_letter_code
_entity_poly.pdbx_strand_id
1 'polypeptide(L)'
;SYPCYFEKFRSDGVEYDIYIGQSIAPDKKFNEIYLKNIRLWQLTSMAAIAKITHSLLDQMEKQLFTTQLIFVNATLIDITFRTDEHRFDVEGAYNIRYQIIKKRIDKVTIKGTNDRLTQPGKIAVVYFTKREEKEYIGYIQYLQKNGTLLDDMEELELEELQGVKGLQALRVGIQLN
;
A
#
# COMPACT_ATOMS: atom_id res chain seq x y z
N SER A 1 -8.55 -7.94 -17.08
CA SER A 1 -7.39 -7.27 -16.43
C SER A 1 -6.44 -6.72 -17.48
N TYR A 2 -5.65 -5.71 -17.14
CA TYR A 2 -4.52 -5.25 -17.97
C TYR A 2 -3.24 -5.90 -17.41
N PRO A 3 -2.28 -6.34 -18.26
CA PRO A 3 -1.07 -7.00 -17.78
C PRO A 3 -0.28 -6.11 -16.82
N CYS A 4 0.20 -6.70 -15.73
CA CYS A 4 1.05 -6.03 -14.75
C CYS A 4 2.20 -6.96 -14.36
N TYR A 5 3.33 -6.37 -13.97
CA TYR A 5 4.40 -7.09 -13.30
C TYR A 5 4.17 -7.00 -11.79
N PHE A 6 4.23 -8.15 -11.11
CA PHE A 6 4.02 -8.28 -9.68
C PHE A 6 5.32 -8.74 -9.04
N GLU A 7 5.93 -7.88 -8.24
CA GLU A 7 7.14 -8.20 -7.50
C GLU A 7 6.78 -8.49 -6.04
N LYS A 8 7.33 -9.57 -5.48
CA LYS A 8 7.07 -9.97 -4.10
C LYS A 8 8.38 -10.11 -3.35
N PHE A 9 8.45 -9.47 -2.19
CA PHE A 9 9.56 -9.60 -1.26
C PHE A 9 9.07 -10.22 0.05
N ARG A 10 9.87 -11.12 0.62
CA ARG A 10 9.55 -11.80 1.89
C ARG A 10 10.73 -11.68 2.84
N SER A 11 10.46 -11.16 4.02
CA SER A 11 11.36 -11.10 5.17
C SER A 11 10.66 -11.75 6.37
N ASP A 12 10.68 -11.08 7.52
CA ASP A 12 9.74 -11.24 8.63
C ASP A 12 8.29 -10.82 8.28
N GLY A 13 8.11 -10.04 7.22
CA GLY A 13 6.81 -9.68 6.62
C GLY A 13 6.69 -10.10 5.15
N VAL A 14 5.57 -9.74 4.54
CA VAL A 14 5.34 -9.89 3.10
C VAL A 14 5.08 -8.52 2.50
N GLU A 15 5.90 -8.15 1.53
CA GLU A 15 5.75 -6.93 0.76
C GLU A 15 5.55 -7.29 -0.71
N TYR A 16 4.84 -6.44 -1.44
CA TYR A 16 4.73 -6.59 -2.87
C TYR A 16 4.52 -5.24 -3.56
N ASP A 17 5.05 -5.14 -4.77
CA ASP A 17 4.95 -3.99 -5.64
C ASP A 17 4.24 -4.40 -6.95
N ILE A 18 3.41 -3.52 -7.49
CA ILE A 18 2.65 -3.78 -8.73
C ILE A 18 2.98 -2.70 -9.74
N TYR A 19 3.55 -3.12 -10.86
CA TYR A 19 3.93 -2.25 -11.96
C TYR A 19 2.97 -2.46 -13.13
N ILE A 20 2.30 -1.38 -13.53
CA ILE A 20 1.29 -1.40 -14.60
C ILE A 20 1.46 -0.15 -15.47
N GLY A 21 1.39 -0.30 -16.78
CA GLY A 21 1.54 0.83 -17.70
C GLY A 21 1.66 0.40 -19.16
N GLN A 22 1.73 1.38 -20.06
CA GLN A 22 1.83 1.13 -21.50
C GLN A 22 3.08 0.29 -21.85
N SER A 23 4.21 0.54 -21.20
CA SER A 23 5.48 -0.16 -21.46
C SER A 23 5.46 -1.64 -21.06
N ILE A 24 4.55 -2.06 -20.18
CA ILE A 24 4.42 -3.48 -19.76
C ILE A 24 3.76 -4.33 -20.87
N ALA A 25 2.85 -3.74 -21.64
CA ALA A 25 2.14 -4.42 -22.71
C ALA A 25 2.01 -3.50 -23.94
N PRO A 26 3.07 -3.34 -24.75
CA PRO A 26 3.10 -2.39 -25.87
C PRO A 26 1.96 -2.56 -26.87
N ASP A 27 1.53 -3.81 -27.10
CA ASP A 27 0.48 -4.16 -28.06
C ASP A 27 -0.95 -3.95 -27.52
N LYS A 28 -1.09 -3.52 -26.26
CA LYS A 28 -2.38 -3.28 -25.61
C LYS A 28 -2.47 -1.83 -25.17
N LYS A 29 -3.49 -1.10 -25.62
CA LYS A 29 -3.68 0.30 -25.22
C LYS A 29 -3.96 0.42 -23.72
N PHE A 30 -3.11 1.16 -23.01
CA PHE A 30 -3.29 1.48 -21.60
C PHE A 30 -4.34 2.57 -21.39
N ASN A 31 -5.08 2.48 -20.28
CA ASN A 31 -6.03 3.47 -19.82
C ASN A 31 -5.97 3.55 -18.30
N GLU A 32 -6.09 4.75 -17.75
CA GLU A 32 -6.04 4.99 -16.29
C GLU A 32 -7.10 4.20 -15.50
N ILE A 33 -8.21 3.79 -16.12
CA ILE A 33 -9.20 2.92 -15.46
C ILE A 33 -8.57 1.61 -14.97
N TYR A 34 -7.55 1.09 -15.65
CA TYR A 34 -6.86 -0.12 -15.21
C TYR A 34 -6.03 0.12 -13.95
N LEU A 35 -5.42 1.30 -13.83
CA LEU A 35 -4.71 1.70 -12.62
C LEU A 35 -5.68 1.87 -11.44
N LYS A 36 -6.85 2.48 -11.69
CA LYS A 36 -7.90 2.61 -10.66
C LYS A 36 -8.38 1.25 -10.17
N ASN A 37 -8.61 0.31 -11.11
CA ASN A 37 -9.04 -1.04 -10.78
C ASN A 37 -7.99 -1.81 -9.96
N ILE A 38 -6.69 -1.67 -10.28
CA ILE A 38 -5.65 -2.39 -9.54
C ILE A 38 -5.44 -1.83 -8.14
N ARG A 39 -5.61 -0.51 -7.94
CA ARG A 39 -5.58 0.13 -6.61
C ARG A 39 -6.75 -0.32 -5.74
N LEU A 40 -7.96 -0.33 -6.29
CA LEU A 40 -9.13 -0.86 -5.58
C LEU A 40 -8.94 -2.35 -5.24
N TRP A 41 -8.41 -3.14 -6.18
CA TRP A 41 -8.09 -4.54 -5.96
C TRP A 41 -7.03 -4.73 -4.87
N GLN A 42 -5.99 -3.90 -4.84
CA GLN A 42 -4.95 -3.94 -3.80
C GLN A 42 -5.57 -3.68 -2.42
N LEU A 43 -6.36 -2.62 -2.28
CA LEU A 43 -7.04 -2.28 -1.02
C LEU A 43 -7.98 -3.40 -0.55
N THR A 44 -8.77 -3.96 -1.49
CA THR A 44 -9.67 -5.08 -1.22
C THR A 44 -8.90 -6.33 -0.78
N SER A 45 -7.77 -6.61 -1.43
CA SER A 45 -6.92 -7.77 -1.12
C SER A 45 -6.25 -7.63 0.24
N MET A 46 -5.82 -6.42 0.63
CA MET A 46 -5.25 -6.16 1.96
C MET A 46 -6.29 -6.41 3.07
N ALA A 47 -7.55 -6.02 2.85
CA ALA A 47 -8.64 -6.35 3.78
C ALA A 47 -8.86 -7.86 3.88
N ALA A 48 -8.87 -8.57 2.74
CA ALA A 48 -9.03 -10.03 2.72
C ALA A 48 -7.87 -10.76 3.42
N ILE A 49 -6.63 -10.34 3.18
CA ILE A 49 -5.45 -10.89 3.85
C ILE A 49 -5.57 -10.71 5.37
N ALA A 50 -5.96 -9.53 5.84
CA ALA A 50 -6.14 -9.27 7.27
C ALA A 50 -7.25 -10.14 7.90
N LYS A 51 -8.38 -10.35 7.20
CA LYS A 51 -9.42 -11.27 7.66
C LYS A 51 -8.90 -12.69 7.78
N ILE A 52 -8.15 -13.16 6.78
CA ILE A 52 -7.55 -14.51 6.79
C ILE A 52 -6.59 -14.63 7.97
N THR A 53 -5.63 -13.70 8.14
CA THR A 53 -4.67 -13.78 9.23
C THR A 53 -5.33 -13.66 10.60
N HIS A 54 -6.38 -12.84 10.73
CA HIS A 54 -7.17 -12.74 11.95
C HIS A 54 -7.89 -14.04 12.30
N SER A 55 -8.50 -14.71 11.32
CA SER A 55 -9.20 -16.00 11.54
C SER A 55 -8.27 -17.15 11.97
N LEU A 56 -6.96 -17.01 11.75
CA LEU A 56 -5.95 -17.99 12.15
C LEU A 56 -5.44 -17.77 13.58
N LEU A 57 -5.76 -16.64 14.24
CA LEU A 57 -5.20 -16.29 15.54
C LEU A 57 -5.47 -17.36 16.62
N ASP A 58 -6.69 -17.91 16.64
CA ASP A 58 -7.10 -18.94 17.61
C ASP A 58 -6.39 -20.30 17.38
N GLN A 59 -5.74 -20.47 16.22
CA GLN A 59 -4.98 -21.67 15.88
C GLN A 59 -3.50 -21.54 16.24
N MET A 60 -3.04 -20.35 16.64
CA MET A 60 -1.64 -20.09 16.95
C MET A 60 -1.35 -20.29 18.43
N GLU A 61 -0.24 -20.96 18.76
CA GLU A 61 0.23 -21.10 20.15
C GLU A 61 0.43 -19.72 20.82
N LYS A 62 0.84 -18.73 20.03
CA LYS A 62 0.91 -17.32 20.42
C LYS A 62 0.25 -16.49 19.34
N GLN A 63 -0.71 -15.65 19.72
CA GLN A 63 -1.41 -14.77 18.79
C GLN A 63 -0.44 -13.79 18.13
N LEU A 64 -0.29 -13.90 16.81
CA LEU A 64 0.53 -13.00 16.00
C LEU A 64 -0.37 -12.11 15.15
N PHE A 65 -0.44 -10.84 15.52
CA PHE A 65 -1.23 -9.85 14.80
C PHE A 65 -0.43 -9.26 13.64
N THR A 66 -1.07 -9.18 12.47
CA THR A 66 -0.52 -8.49 11.30
C THR A 66 -1.10 -7.10 11.18
N THR A 67 -0.29 -6.14 10.71
CA THR A 67 -0.75 -4.81 10.31
C THR A 67 -0.73 -4.67 8.80
N GLN A 68 -1.61 -3.83 8.25
CA GLN A 68 -1.72 -3.62 6.80
C GLN A 68 -1.33 -2.19 6.45
N LEU A 69 -0.41 -2.04 5.49
CA LEU A 69 0.09 -0.75 5.01
C LEU A 69 0.11 -0.75 3.48
N ILE A 70 -0.37 0.33 2.88
CA ILE A 70 -0.22 0.64 1.46
C ILE A 70 0.50 1.97 1.36
N PHE A 71 1.63 2.01 0.64
CA PHE A 71 2.28 3.25 0.28
C PHE A 71 1.98 3.60 -1.18
N VAL A 72 1.28 4.71 -1.37
CA VAL A 72 0.86 5.18 -2.69
C VAL A 72 2.00 5.96 -3.31
N ASN A 73 2.72 5.33 -4.24
CA ASN A 73 3.70 6.00 -5.07
C ASN A 73 3.22 6.07 -6.52
N ALA A 74 2.57 7.18 -6.89
CA ALA A 74 1.94 7.35 -8.21
C ALA A 74 2.86 7.98 -9.27
N THR A 75 4.17 8.09 -9.02
CA THR A 75 5.10 8.63 -10.03
C THR A 75 5.36 7.63 -11.13
N LEU A 76 5.43 8.11 -12.37
CA LEU A 76 5.96 7.30 -13.46
C LEU A 76 7.42 6.97 -13.17
N ILE A 77 7.80 5.73 -13.43
CA ILE A 77 9.13 5.21 -13.21
C ILE A 77 9.57 4.41 -14.42
N ASP A 78 10.87 4.38 -14.65
CA ASP A 78 11.49 3.51 -15.64
C ASP A 78 11.96 2.24 -14.93
N ILE A 79 11.55 1.09 -15.46
CA ILE A 79 12.01 -0.23 -15.00
C ILE A 79 12.92 -0.83 -16.06
N THR A 80 14.07 -1.34 -15.63
CA THR A 80 15.03 -2.03 -16.50
C THR A 80 15.27 -3.45 -15.99
N PHE A 81 15.47 -4.40 -16.91
CA PHE A 81 15.77 -5.76 -16.53
C PHE A 81 17.25 -5.93 -16.29
N ARG A 82 17.62 -6.26 -15.04
CA ARG A 82 18.99 -6.58 -14.65
C ARG A 82 19.26 -8.05 -14.93
N THR A 83 20.05 -8.31 -15.96
CA THR A 83 20.35 -9.66 -16.46
C THR A 83 21.18 -10.48 -15.48
N ASP A 84 22.04 -9.84 -14.70
CA ASP A 84 22.87 -10.43 -13.65
C ASP A 84 22.03 -10.95 -12.47
N GLU A 85 21.01 -10.19 -12.08
CA GLU A 85 20.15 -10.49 -10.93
C GLU A 85 18.82 -11.15 -11.32
N HIS A 86 18.57 -11.30 -12.63
CA HIS A 86 17.33 -11.81 -13.21
C HIS A 86 16.07 -11.15 -12.64
N ARG A 87 16.13 -9.84 -12.39
CA ARG A 87 15.01 -9.05 -11.82
C ARG A 87 14.87 -7.70 -12.50
N PHE A 88 13.69 -7.11 -12.40
CA PHE A 88 13.52 -5.69 -12.76
C PHE A 88 14.04 -4.80 -11.63
N ASP A 89 14.70 -3.71 -12.00
CA ASP A 89 15.13 -2.66 -11.07
C ASP A 89 14.57 -1.32 -11.56
N VAL A 90 14.41 -0.37 -10.64
CA VAL A 90 13.89 0.97 -10.96
C VAL A 90 15.07 1.94 -11.10
N GLU A 91 15.17 2.64 -12.23
CA GLU A 91 16.28 3.57 -12.46
C GLU A 91 16.02 4.98 -11.90
N GLY A 92 17.11 5.67 -11.49
CA GLY A 92 17.11 7.10 -11.18
C GLY A 92 16.98 7.50 -9.70
N ALA A 93 17.22 8.78 -9.42
CA ALA A 93 17.22 9.34 -8.06
C ALA A 93 15.83 9.29 -7.37
N TYR A 94 14.74 9.19 -8.12
CA TYR A 94 13.39 9.00 -7.57
C TYR A 94 13.24 7.65 -6.86
N ASN A 95 13.94 6.60 -7.33
CA ASN A 95 13.99 5.32 -6.62
C ASN A 95 14.61 5.48 -5.23
N ILE A 96 15.65 6.32 -5.07
CA ILE A 96 16.30 6.54 -3.77
C ILE A 96 15.31 7.04 -2.72
N ARG A 97 14.48 8.04 -3.06
CA ARG A 97 13.46 8.56 -2.13
C ARG A 97 12.44 7.49 -1.77
N TYR A 98 11.98 6.71 -2.74
CA TYR A 98 11.08 5.58 -2.53
C TYR A 98 11.69 4.55 -1.55
N GLN A 99 12.93 4.14 -1.78
CA GLN A 99 13.64 3.17 -0.92
C GLN A 99 13.89 3.69 0.49
N ILE A 100 14.17 5.00 0.66
CA ILE A 100 14.33 5.61 1.98
C ILE A 100 13.02 5.53 2.79
N ILE A 101 11.88 5.84 2.14
CA ILE A 101 10.57 5.77 2.77
C ILE A 101 10.24 4.34 3.15
N LYS A 102 10.39 3.40 2.19
CA LYS A 102 10.07 1.97 2.38
C LYS A 102 10.76 1.37 3.61
N LYS A 103 12.00 1.77 3.89
CA LYS A 103 12.78 1.31 5.06
C LYS A 103 12.31 1.82 6.43
N ARG A 104 11.42 2.83 6.48
CA ARG A 104 11.05 3.52 7.72
C ARG A 104 9.55 3.68 7.93
N ILE A 105 8.77 3.58 6.86
CA ILE A 105 7.33 3.81 6.87
C ILE A 105 6.58 2.83 7.78
N ASP A 106 7.12 1.64 8.04
CA ASP A 106 6.55 0.66 8.97
C ASP A 106 6.55 1.13 10.43
N LYS A 107 7.49 1.99 10.81
CA LYS A 107 7.67 2.52 12.18
C LYS A 107 7.23 3.96 12.35
N VAL A 108 6.66 4.58 11.31
CA VAL A 108 6.24 5.98 11.38
C VAL A 108 5.13 6.17 12.42
N THR A 109 5.19 7.27 13.14
CA THR A 109 4.18 7.66 14.14
C THR A 109 3.31 8.80 13.61
N ILE A 110 2.13 8.93 14.21
CA ILE A 110 1.23 10.05 13.95
C ILE A 110 1.85 11.30 14.55
N LYS A 111 1.85 12.41 13.79
CA LYS A 111 2.48 13.66 14.18
C LYS A 111 1.95 14.17 15.52
N GLY A 112 2.87 14.55 16.41
CA GLY A 112 2.54 15.03 17.75
C GLY A 112 2.12 13.93 18.73
N THR A 113 2.30 12.65 18.39
CA THR A 113 1.99 11.50 19.24
C THR A 113 3.13 10.47 19.22
N ASN A 114 3.05 9.48 20.12
CA ASN A 114 3.92 8.31 20.08
C ASN A 114 3.23 7.09 19.44
N ASP A 115 2.04 7.28 18.87
CA ASP A 115 1.24 6.18 18.34
C ASP A 115 1.74 5.81 16.95
N ARG A 116 1.98 4.52 16.73
CA ARG A 116 2.29 4.00 15.40
C ARG A 116 1.12 4.20 14.45
N LEU A 117 1.44 4.51 13.20
CA LEU A 117 0.44 4.57 12.13
C LEU A 117 -0.26 3.22 11.96
N THR A 118 0.53 2.16 11.80
CA THR A 118 0.02 0.81 11.54
C THR A 118 -0.54 0.18 12.82
N GLN A 119 -1.75 -0.36 12.73
CA GLN A 119 -2.47 -0.97 13.85
C GLN A 119 -3.13 -2.28 13.40
N PRO A 120 -3.17 -3.33 14.25
CA PRO A 120 -3.92 -4.55 13.95
C PRO A 120 -5.38 -4.25 13.63
N GLY A 121 -5.95 -4.98 12.67
CA GLY A 121 -7.35 -4.79 12.24
C GLY A 121 -7.62 -3.50 11.47
N LYS A 122 -6.58 -2.72 11.14
CA LYS A 122 -6.70 -1.51 10.30
C LYS A 122 -5.81 -1.60 9.06
N ILE A 123 -6.19 -0.86 8.02
CA ILE A 123 -5.36 -0.55 6.85
C ILE A 123 -4.91 0.90 6.97
N ALA A 124 -3.60 1.13 6.85
CA ALA A 124 -3.03 2.46 6.68
C ALA A 124 -2.63 2.69 5.22
N VAL A 125 -3.10 3.77 4.62
CA VAL A 125 -2.78 4.19 3.26
C VAL A 125 -1.99 5.49 3.34
N VAL A 126 -0.71 5.46 2.98
CA VAL A 126 0.20 6.60 3.04
C VAL A 126 0.37 7.23 1.65
N TYR A 127 0.30 8.55 1.56
CA TYR A 127 0.35 9.30 0.30
C TYR A 127 0.99 10.69 0.50
N PHE A 128 1.19 11.41 -0.62
CA PHE A 128 1.77 12.75 -0.62
C PHE A 128 0.81 13.84 -1.09
N THR A 129 -0.16 13.49 -1.93
CA THR A 129 -0.97 14.48 -2.64
C THR A 129 -2.46 14.39 -2.29
N LYS A 130 -3.12 15.54 -2.28
CA LYS A 130 -4.59 15.64 -2.16
C LYS A 130 -5.35 14.94 -3.29
N ARG A 131 -4.70 14.67 -4.43
CA ARG A 131 -5.27 13.87 -5.51
C ARG A 131 -5.36 12.40 -5.11
N GLU A 132 -4.27 11.85 -4.55
CA GLU A 132 -4.23 10.47 -4.06
C GLU A 132 -5.21 10.27 -2.91
N GLU A 133 -5.28 11.22 -1.98
CA GLU A 133 -6.26 11.23 -0.89
C GLU A 133 -7.69 11.04 -1.41
N LYS A 134 -8.14 11.93 -2.31
CA LYS A 134 -9.50 11.90 -2.86
C LYS A 134 -9.82 10.59 -3.58
N GLU A 135 -8.84 10.03 -4.28
CA GLU A 135 -8.99 8.76 -4.99
C GLU A 135 -9.20 7.61 -3.99
N TYR A 136 -8.37 7.52 -2.95
CA TYR A 136 -8.47 6.48 -1.94
C TYR A 136 -9.69 6.63 -1.03
N ILE A 137 -10.11 7.85 -0.69
CA ILE A 137 -11.39 8.08 -0.01
C ILE A 137 -12.54 7.44 -0.81
N GLY A 138 -12.55 7.61 -2.14
CA GLY A 138 -13.56 6.98 -3.00
C GLY A 138 -13.55 5.46 -2.93
N TYR A 139 -12.37 4.83 -2.89
CA TYR A 139 -12.25 3.37 -2.72
C TYR A 139 -12.69 2.90 -1.33
N ILE A 140 -12.29 3.61 -0.28
CA ILE A 140 -12.66 3.29 1.10
C ILE A 140 -14.18 3.37 1.25
N GLN A 141 -14.81 4.44 0.78
CA GLN A 141 -16.27 4.61 0.82
C GLN A 141 -17.02 3.51 0.06
N TYR A 142 -16.50 3.08 -1.09
CA TYR A 142 -17.05 1.94 -1.82
C TYR A 142 -16.98 0.64 -0.99
N LEU A 143 -15.83 0.37 -0.36
CA LEU A 143 -15.64 -0.82 0.46
C LEU A 143 -16.40 -0.78 1.80
N GLN A 144 -16.63 0.40 2.36
CA GLN A 144 -17.51 0.61 3.53
C GLN A 144 -18.95 0.26 3.18
N LYS A 145 -19.48 0.75 2.04
CA LYS A 145 -20.82 0.40 1.55
C LYS A 145 -21.00 -1.10 1.32
N ASN A 146 -19.94 -1.80 0.95
CA ASN A 146 -19.94 -3.24 0.74
C ASN A 146 -19.66 -4.06 2.02
N GLY A 147 -19.54 -3.41 3.18
CA GLY A 147 -19.28 -4.10 4.46
C GLY A 147 -17.88 -4.73 4.56
N THR A 148 -16.93 -4.28 3.75
CA THR A 148 -15.53 -4.75 3.80
C THR A 148 -14.70 -3.94 4.80
N LEU A 149 -14.96 -2.63 4.89
CA LEU A 149 -14.31 -1.70 5.81
C LEU A 149 -15.34 -1.07 6.76
N LEU A 150 -14.88 -0.62 7.92
CA LEU A 150 -15.69 0.06 8.93
C LEU A 150 -15.85 1.55 8.62
N ASP A 151 -16.90 2.18 9.15
CA ASP A 151 -17.15 3.62 9.03
C ASP A 151 -16.39 4.44 10.10
N ASP A 152 -15.07 4.21 10.19
CA ASP A 152 -14.17 4.79 11.20
C ASP A 152 -12.90 5.41 10.60
N MET A 153 -12.98 5.87 9.34
CA MET A 153 -11.83 6.41 8.61
C MET A 153 -11.25 7.66 9.30
N GLU A 154 -9.94 7.64 9.52
CA GLU A 154 -9.13 8.71 10.11
C GLU A 154 -8.24 9.35 9.03
N GLU A 155 -8.19 10.68 8.98
CA GLU A 155 -7.19 11.45 8.23
C GLU A 155 -6.05 11.86 9.18
N LEU A 156 -4.81 11.49 8.87
CA LEU A 156 -3.66 11.60 9.76
C LEU A 156 -2.49 12.33 9.09
N GLU A 157 -1.80 13.17 9.86
CA GLU A 157 -0.47 13.70 9.50
C GLU A 157 0.61 12.84 10.18
N LEU A 158 1.69 12.55 9.47
CA LEU A 158 2.78 11.69 9.97
C LEU A 158 4.01 12.50 10.37
N GLU A 159 4.78 11.97 11.32
CA GLU A 159 6.09 12.52 11.66
C GLU A 159 7.04 12.52 10.45
N GLU A 160 7.95 13.49 10.42
CA GLU A 160 8.94 13.58 9.35
C GLU A 160 9.92 12.41 9.40
N LEU A 161 10.16 11.77 8.25
CA LEU A 161 11.25 10.82 8.11
C LEU A 161 12.50 11.56 7.64
N GLN A 162 13.68 11.00 7.88
CA GLN A 162 14.93 11.63 7.45
C GLN A 162 14.93 11.89 5.94
N GLY A 163 14.89 13.17 5.54
CA GLY A 163 14.84 13.58 4.14
C GLY A 163 13.46 13.49 3.49
N VAL A 164 12.39 13.24 4.24
CA VAL A 164 11.01 13.12 3.71
C VAL A 164 10.03 13.86 4.63
N LYS A 165 9.34 14.84 4.05
CA LYS A 165 8.33 15.67 4.73
C LYS A 165 6.98 15.56 4.04
N GLY A 166 5.92 15.92 4.77
CA GLY A 166 4.57 16.04 4.23
C GLY A 166 3.89 14.71 3.92
N LEU A 167 4.25 13.65 4.63
CA LEU A 167 3.54 12.38 4.54
C LEU A 167 2.19 12.50 5.26
N GLN A 168 1.14 12.09 4.57
CA GLN A 168 -0.21 11.99 5.12
C GLN A 168 -0.68 10.54 5.04
N ALA A 169 -1.68 10.18 5.85
CA ALA A 169 -2.27 8.86 5.80
C ALA A 169 -3.78 8.87 6.01
N LEU A 170 -4.45 7.92 5.36
CA LEU A 170 -5.79 7.48 5.73
C LEU A 170 -5.62 6.19 6.54
N ARG A 171 -6.35 6.07 7.64
CA ARG A 171 -6.40 4.83 8.42
C ARG A 171 -7.84 4.42 8.63
N VAL A 172 -8.16 3.15 8.36
CA VAL A 172 -9.54 2.66 8.41
C VAL A 172 -9.58 1.23 8.93
N GLY A 173 -10.61 0.92 9.72
CA GLY A 173 -10.86 -0.40 10.27
C GLY A 173 -11.37 -1.38 9.22
N ILE A 174 -11.03 -2.65 9.41
CA ILE A 174 -11.45 -3.76 8.57
C ILE A 174 -12.63 -4.45 9.26
N GLN A 175 -13.66 -4.82 8.50
CA GLN A 175 -14.71 -5.67 9.05
C GLN A 175 -14.13 -7.09 9.24
N LEU A 176 -13.76 -7.47 10.45
CA LEU A 176 -13.13 -8.77 10.72
C LEU A 176 -14.15 -9.89 11.03
N ASN A 177 -15.39 -9.51 11.32
CA ASN A 177 -16.50 -10.42 11.56
C ASN A 177 -17.15 -10.93 10.25
#